data_AF-A0A6L6D7C4-F1
#
_entry.id   AF-A0A6L6D7C4-F1
#
_cell.length_a   1.000
_cell.length_b   1.000
_cell.length_c   1.000
_cell.angle_alpha   90.00
_cell.angle_beta   90.00
_cell.angle_gamma   90.00
#
_symmetry.space_group_name_H-M   'P 1'
#
loop_
_entity.id
_entity.type
_entity.pdbx_description
1 polymer ?
#
loop_
_entity_poly.entity_id
_entity_poly.type
_entity_poly.pdbx_seq_one_letter_code
_entity_poly.pdbx_strand_id
1 'polypeptide(L)'
;WRYVDTWALTDKGLLLSRIFHESDLLIAECISEELLTGLSPVDLAGLVSCFIYEDRNRDEVASAHYPSNELKQRFLGIQKISRRLVKAETSSGLQHHRSPDPGFIAATHDWAKGNSLLDILESDEVTAGDFVRTMKQLIDVLRQLAMIFTNEADRNSATKASELLFRGVVASSSLIGRISS
;
A
#
# COMPACT_ATOMS: atom_id res chain seq x y z
N TRP A 1 0.06 0.68 22.01
CA TRP A 1 0.82 0.57 20.75
C TRP A 1 2.32 0.31 20.95
N ARG A 2 2.93 0.65 22.11
CA ARG A 2 4.30 0.23 22.52
C ARG A 2 5.42 0.63 21.55
N TYR A 3 5.36 1.84 20.99
CA TYR A 3 6.42 2.37 20.12
C TYR A 3 7.61 2.94 20.88
N VAL A 4 7.37 3.49 22.07
CA VAL A 4 8.38 4.03 22.99
C VAL A 4 8.27 3.30 24.32
N ASP A 5 9.41 2.97 24.93
CA ASP A 5 9.51 2.48 26.30
C ASP A 5 10.62 3.23 27.03
N THR A 6 10.34 3.75 28.22
CA THR A 6 11.32 4.53 29.03
C THR A 6 12.14 5.56 28.23
N TRP A 7 11.49 6.34 27.35
CA TRP A 7 12.12 7.35 26.47
C TRP A 7 13.07 6.80 25.38
N ALA A 8 13.08 5.49 25.15
CA ALA A 8 13.78 4.85 24.04
C ALA A 8 12.80 4.29 23.00
N LEU A 9 13.22 4.26 21.74
CA LEU A 9 12.47 3.57 20.70
C LEU A 9 12.54 2.05 20.93
N THR A 10 11.38 1.40 20.89
CA THR A 10 11.28 -0.05 20.78
C THR A 10 11.61 -0.49 19.35
N ASP A 11 11.72 -1.81 19.10
CA ASP A 11 11.84 -2.34 17.72
C ASP A 11 10.71 -1.86 16.80
N LYS A 12 9.49 -1.74 17.35
CA LYS A 12 8.34 -1.19 16.63
C LYS A 12 8.51 0.31 16.34
N GLY A 13 9.07 1.06 17.29
CA GLY A 13 9.48 2.45 17.14
C GLY A 13 10.49 2.65 16.03
N LEU A 14 11.52 1.82 15.99
CA LEU A 14 12.55 1.83 14.96
C LEU A 14 12.02 1.43 13.58
N LEU A 15 11.06 0.51 13.52
CA LEU A 15 10.37 0.15 12.30
C LEU A 15 9.55 1.33 11.77
N LEU A 16 8.74 1.95 12.63
CA LEU A 16 7.91 3.10 12.26
C LEU A 16 8.76 4.27 11.74
N SER A 17 9.91 4.55 12.37
CA SER A 17 10.80 5.64 11.93
C SER A 17 11.41 5.46 10.53
N ARG A 18 11.22 4.30 9.90
CA ARG A 18 11.69 3.99 8.55
C ARG A 18 10.59 4.08 7.49
N ILE A 19 9.34 4.35 7.89
CA ILE A 19 8.21 4.46 6.99
C ILE A 19 7.88 5.95 6.79
N PHE A 20 8.01 6.42 5.56
CA PHE A 20 7.71 7.79 5.15
C PHE A 20 6.43 7.77 4.33
N HIS A 21 5.29 7.77 5.03
CA HIS A 21 3.96 7.72 4.43
C HIS A 21 2.93 8.29 5.43
N GLU A 22 1.83 8.87 4.95
CA GLU A 22 0.76 9.41 5.82
C GLU A 22 0.03 8.35 6.66
N SER A 23 0.14 7.10 6.24
CA SER A 23 -0.40 5.91 6.94
C SER A 23 0.71 5.07 7.58
N ASP A 24 1.85 5.69 7.90
CA ASP A 24 3.02 5.03 8.50
C ASP A 24 2.68 4.14 9.70
N LEU A 25 1.86 4.65 10.64
CA LEU A 25 1.45 3.95 11.84
C LEU A 25 0.61 2.70 11.51
N LEU A 26 -0.34 2.83 10.58
CA LEU A 26 -1.14 1.70 10.13
C LEU A 26 -0.27 0.65 9.42
N ILE A 27 0.65 1.07 8.54
CA ILE A 27 1.58 0.17 7.85
C ILE A 27 2.46 -0.55 8.86
N ALA A 28 3.01 0.18 9.85
CA ALA A 28 3.85 -0.40 10.91
C ALA A 28 3.10 -1.45 11.74
N GLU A 29 1.85 -1.19 12.10
CA GLU A 29 0.98 -2.17 12.77
C GLU A 29 0.72 -3.40 11.88
N CYS A 30 0.48 -3.21 10.59
CA CYS A 30 0.24 -4.32 9.65
C CYS A 30 1.47 -5.21 9.46
N ILE A 31 2.68 -4.62 9.41
CA ILE A 31 3.94 -5.39 9.37
C ILE A 31 4.11 -6.16 10.68
N SER A 32 3.83 -5.52 11.82
CA SER A 32 3.95 -6.15 13.15
C SER A 32 2.95 -7.29 13.38
N GLU A 33 1.78 -7.24 12.73
CA GLU A 33 0.79 -8.34 12.72
C GLU A 33 0.98 -9.29 11.51
N GLU A 34 2.12 -9.20 10.81
CA GLU A 34 2.50 -10.09 9.69
C GLU A 34 1.46 -10.15 8.55
N LEU A 35 0.70 -9.06 8.34
CA LEU A 35 -0.33 -9.00 7.29
C LEU A 35 0.25 -8.82 5.89
N LEU A 36 1.50 -8.37 5.79
CA LEU A 36 2.20 -8.08 4.53
C LEU A 36 3.32 -9.09 4.19
N THR A 37 3.45 -10.17 4.97
CA THR A 37 4.49 -11.19 4.80
C THR A 37 3.96 -12.44 4.11
N GLY A 38 4.84 -13.19 3.46
CA GLY A 38 4.50 -14.45 2.78
C GLY A 38 3.67 -14.28 1.49
N LEU A 39 3.51 -13.05 1.01
CA LEU A 39 2.75 -12.74 -0.20
C LEU A 39 3.63 -12.80 -1.45
N SER A 40 3.04 -13.22 -2.57
CA SER A 40 3.69 -13.09 -3.88
C SER A 40 3.94 -11.61 -4.23
N PRO A 41 4.87 -11.28 -5.13
CA PRO A 41 5.11 -9.89 -5.53
C PRO A 41 3.84 -9.18 -6.03
N VAL A 42 2.98 -9.91 -6.75
CA VAL A 42 1.74 -9.37 -7.32
C VAL A 42 0.69 -9.15 -6.22
N ASP A 43 0.54 -10.11 -5.31
CA ASP A 43 -0.40 -9.99 -4.18
C ASP A 43 0.02 -8.88 -3.22
N LEU A 44 1.33 -8.77 -2.93
CA LEU A 44 1.87 -7.70 -2.10
C LEU A 44 1.62 -6.33 -2.72
N ALA A 45 1.87 -6.18 -4.03
CA ALA A 45 1.58 -4.93 -4.74
C ALA A 45 0.09 -4.56 -4.62
N GLY A 46 -0.81 -5.51 -4.91
CA GLY A 46 -2.25 -5.33 -4.78
C GLY A 46 -2.65 -4.92 -3.37
N LEU A 47 -2.17 -5.63 -2.34
CA LEU A 47 -2.55 -5.33 -0.96
C LEU A 47 -2.02 -3.97 -0.48
N VAL A 48 -0.78 -3.60 -0.82
CA VAL A 48 -0.18 -2.34 -0.37
C VAL A 48 -0.85 -1.13 -1.04
N SER A 49 -1.47 -1.29 -2.21
CA SER A 49 -2.23 -0.21 -2.87
C SER A 49 -3.36 0.34 -1.99
N CYS A 50 -3.85 -0.45 -1.03
CA CYS A 50 -4.90 0.00 -0.11
C CYS A 50 -4.47 1.11 0.85
N PHE A 51 -3.17 1.32 1.02
CA PHE A 51 -2.64 2.44 1.78
C PHE A 51 -2.48 3.69 0.93
N ILE A 52 -2.56 3.61 -0.40
CA ILE A 52 -2.23 4.71 -1.31
C ILE A 52 -3.48 5.31 -1.95
N TYR A 53 -4.36 4.45 -2.43
CA TYR A 53 -5.54 4.88 -3.18
C TYR A 53 -6.61 5.48 -2.26
N GLU A 54 -7.33 6.44 -2.81
CA GLU A 54 -8.47 7.08 -2.18
C GLU A 54 -9.56 7.24 -3.23
N ASP A 55 -10.68 6.56 -3.02
CA ASP A 55 -11.89 6.83 -3.80
C ASP A 55 -12.51 8.15 -3.31
N ARG A 56 -12.68 9.09 -4.24
CA ARG A 56 -13.33 10.38 -3.97
C ARG A 56 -14.85 10.26 -3.87
N ASN A 57 -15.42 9.15 -4.34
CA ASN A 57 -16.85 8.87 -4.35
C ASN A 57 -17.19 7.68 -3.44
N ARG A 58 -16.86 7.83 -2.14
CA ARG A 58 -17.15 6.85 -1.07
C ARG A 58 -18.63 6.46 -0.89
N ASP A 59 -19.55 7.15 -1.56
CA ASP A 59 -21.00 6.99 -1.39
C ASP A 59 -21.57 5.80 -2.19
N GLU A 60 -20.85 5.29 -3.19
CA GLU A 60 -21.19 4.03 -3.83
C GLU A 60 -20.38 2.91 -3.19
N VAL A 61 -21.07 1.99 -2.50
CA VAL A 61 -20.46 0.75 -2.01
C VAL A 61 -20.19 -0.15 -3.20
N ALA A 62 -19.22 0.22 -4.04
CA ALA A 62 -18.67 -0.70 -5.02
C ALA A 62 -18.03 -1.84 -4.24
N SER A 63 -18.56 -3.06 -4.40
CA SER A 63 -17.97 -4.24 -3.81
C SER A 63 -16.59 -4.44 -4.42
N ALA A 64 -15.54 -4.04 -3.71
CA ALA A 64 -14.18 -4.18 -4.20
C ALA A 64 -13.90 -5.61 -4.70
N HIS A 65 -13.29 -5.70 -5.88
CA HIS A 65 -12.90 -6.96 -6.47
C HIS A 65 -11.57 -7.41 -5.85
N TYR A 66 -11.55 -8.63 -5.31
CA TYR A 66 -10.33 -9.22 -4.75
C TYR A 66 -9.86 -10.37 -5.66
N PRO A 67 -8.60 -10.33 -6.15
CA PRO A 67 -8.05 -11.40 -6.99
C PRO A 67 -7.98 -12.77 -6.30
N SER A 68 -7.94 -12.80 -4.96
CA SER A 68 -7.92 -14.04 -4.17
C SER A 68 -8.63 -13.87 -2.83
N ASN A 69 -9.08 -14.99 -2.25
CA ASN A 69 -9.63 -14.98 -0.89
C ASN A 69 -8.57 -14.61 0.16
N GLU A 70 -7.30 -14.97 -0.06
CA GLU A 70 -6.21 -14.56 0.83
C GLU A 70 -6.10 -13.03 0.91
N LEU A 71 -6.06 -12.33 -0.23
CA LEU A 71 -6.02 -10.87 -0.26
C LEU A 71 -7.21 -10.24 0.45
N LYS A 72 -8.41 -10.80 0.26
CA LYS A 72 -9.61 -10.37 0.97
C LYS A 72 -9.44 -10.51 2.50
N GLN A 73 -8.96 -11.65 2.98
CA GLN A 73 -8.76 -11.86 4.42
C GLN A 73 -7.68 -10.95 5.00
N ARG A 74 -6.56 -10.77 4.30
CA ARG A 74 -5.49 -9.85 4.71
C ARG A 74 -6.01 -8.42 4.82
N PHE A 75 -6.75 -7.96 3.82
CA PHE A 75 -7.36 -6.63 3.83
C PHE A 75 -8.38 -6.44 4.98
N LEU A 76 -9.21 -7.44 5.27
CA LEU A 76 -10.10 -7.40 6.44
C LEU A 76 -9.32 -7.30 7.77
N GLY A 77 -8.15 -7.92 7.84
CA GLY A 77 -7.18 -7.74 8.92
C GLY A 77 -6.70 -6.29 9.03
N ILE A 78 -6.29 -5.69 7.91
CA ILE A 78 -5.86 -4.29 7.84
C ILE A 78 -6.99 -3.34 8.31
N GLN A 79 -8.23 -3.55 7.84
CA GLN A 79 -9.39 -2.79 8.30
C GLN A 79 -9.67 -2.95 9.80
N LYS A 80 -9.42 -4.12 10.37
CA LYS A 80 -9.57 -4.35 11.82
C LYS A 80 -8.54 -3.55 12.62
N ILE A 81 -7.29 -3.52 12.17
CA ILE A 81 -6.24 -2.69 12.76
C ILE A 81 -6.60 -1.21 12.66
N SER A 82 -6.96 -0.74 11.47
CA SER A 82 -7.37 0.65 11.23
C SER A 82 -8.51 1.08 12.17
N ARG A 83 -9.56 0.27 12.32
CA ARG A 83 -10.65 0.55 13.28
C ARG A 83 -10.17 0.64 14.73
N ARG A 84 -9.21 -0.20 15.13
CA ARG A 84 -8.62 -0.15 16.48
C ARG A 84 -7.78 1.11 16.66
N LEU A 85 -7.09 1.54 15.61
CA LEU A 85 -6.31 2.77 15.58
C LEU A 85 -7.21 4.02 15.66
N VAL A 86 -8.29 4.08 14.87
CA VAL A 86 -9.30 5.15 14.94
C VAL A 86 -9.88 5.31 16.34
N LYS A 87 -10.17 4.20 17.04
CA LYS A 87 -10.64 4.25 18.43
C LYS A 87 -9.62 4.88 19.37
N ALA A 88 -8.34 4.57 19.19
CA ALA A 88 -7.27 5.16 19.98
C ALA A 88 -7.09 6.65 19.66
N GLU A 89 -7.07 7.01 18.37
CA GLU A 89 -6.97 8.41 17.91
C GLU A 89 -8.12 9.25 18.48
N THR A 90 -9.35 8.75 18.40
CA THR A 90 -10.54 9.39 18.98
C THR A 90 -10.40 9.60 20.49
N SER A 91 -9.95 8.56 21.21
CA SER A 91 -9.77 8.64 22.67
C SER A 91 -8.67 9.62 23.07
N SER A 92 -7.75 9.92 22.16
CA SER A 92 -6.64 10.87 22.35
C SER A 92 -6.89 12.24 21.71
N GLY A 93 -8.07 12.48 21.12
CA GLY A 93 -8.40 13.74 20.46
C GLY A 93 -7.57 14.04 19.21
N LEU A 94 -7.02 13.02 18.56
CA LEU A 94 -6.20 13.15 17.36
C LEU A 94 -7.06 13.09 16.10
N GLN A 95 -6.59 13.74 15.03
CA GLN A 95 -7.13 13.52 13.70
C GLN A 95 -6.96 12.05 13.30
N HIS A 96 -7.98 11.48 12.66
CA HIS A 96 -7.92 10.11 12.18
C HIS A 96 -6.98 9.99 10.99
N HIS A 97 -6.21 8.91 10.96
CA HIS A 97 -5.52 8.49 9.74
C HIS A 97 -6.53 8.19 8.62
N ARG A 98 -6.06 8.24 7.37
CA ARG A 98 -6.86 7.79 6.22
C ARG A 98 -7.18 6.30 6.37
N SER A 99 -8.45 5.93 6.18
CA SER A 99 -8.84 4.52 6.20
C SER A 99 -8.27 3.80 4.97
N PRO A 100 -7.85 2.53 5.10
CA PRO A 100 -7.39 1.73 3.98
C PRO A 100 -8.52 1.44 2.99
N ASP A 101 -8.24 1.55 1.69
CA ASP A 101 -9.22 1.46 0.62
C ASP A 101 -8.94 0.26 -0.32
N PRO A 102 -9.86 -0.68 -0.53
CA PRO A 102 -9.60 -1.84 -1.37
C PRO A 102 -9.78 -1.60 -2.87
N GLY A 103 -10.25 -0.42 -3.30
CA GLY A 103 -10.69 -0.14 -4.67
C GLY A 103 -9.61 -0.35 -5.73
N PHE A 104 -8.33 -0.18 -5.37
CA PHE A 104 -7.22 -0.31 -6.32
C PHE A 104 -6.46 -1.64 -6.25
N ILE A 105 -6.94 -2.60 -5.46
CA ILE A 105 -6.29 -3.90 -5.30
C ILE A 105 -6.27 -4.66 -6.64
N ALA A 106 -7.43 -4.75 -7.31
CA ALA A 106 -7.57 -5.47 -8.59
C ALA A 106 -6.75 -4.82 -9.71
N ALA A 107 -6.93 -3.51 -9.92
CA ALA A 107 -6.19 -2.71 -10.91
C ALA A 107 -4.67 -2.88 -10.77
N THR A 108 -4.18 -2.82 -9.53
CA THR A 108 -2.75 -2.94 -9.23
C THR A 108 -2.24 -4.35 -9.49
N HIS A 109 -3.01 -5.36 -9.11
CA HIS A 109 -2.68 -6.74 -9.33
C HIS A 109 -2.60 -7.06 -10.83
N ASP A 110 -3.55 -6.59 -11.63
CA ASP A 110 -3.56 -6.78 -13.08
C ASP A 110 -2.42 -6.02 -13.78
N TRP A 111 -2.10 -4.82 -13.30
CA TRP A 111 -0.91 -4.12 -13.73
C TRP A 111 0.38 -4.89 -13.38
N ALA A 112 0.49 -5.43 -12.17
CA ALA A 112 1.66 -6.23 -11.79
C ALA A 112 1.80 -7.53 -12.61
N LYS A 113 0.68 -8.07 -13.13
CA LYS A 113 0.67 -9.24 -14.03
C LYS A 113 1.06 -8.93 -15.49
N GLY A 114 1.06 -7.66 -15.88
CA GLY A 114 1.47 -7.24 -17.22
C GLY A 114 0.36 -6.73 -18.13
N ASN A 115 -0.89 -6.61 -17.65
CA ASN A 115 -2.02 -6.15 -18.45
C ASN A 115 -1.78 -4.73 -19.01
N SER A 116 -2.44 -4.36 -20.10
CA SER A 116 -2.25 -3.03 -20.67
C SER A 116 -2.94 -1.96 -19.80
N LEU A 117 -2.50 -0.71 -19.92
CA LEU A 117 -3.17 0.39 -19.22
C LEU A 117 -4.61 0.56 -19.71
N LEU A 118 -4.84 0.38 -21.01
CA LEU A 118 -6.17 0.53 -21.61
C LEU A 118 -7.16 -0.45 -20.98
N ASP A 119 -6.79 -1.72 -20.85
CA ASP A 119 -7.65 -2.75 -20.24
C ASP A 119 -8.04 -2.38 -18.79
N ILE A 120 -7.12 -1.79 -18.03
CA ILE A 120 -7.35 -1.41 -16.63
C ILE A 120 -8.24 -0.16 -16.54
N LEU A 121 -8.03 0.84 -17.41
CA LEU A 121 -8.83 2.07 -17.41
C LEU A 121 -10.26 1.82 -17.94
N GLU A 122 -10.49 0.77 -18.71
CA GLU A 122 -11.83 0.35 -19.14
C GLU A 122 -12.62 -0.32 -18.01
N SER A 123 -11.92 -0.97 -17.06
CA SER A 123 -12.56 -1.65 -15.92
C SER A 123 -12.76 -0.76 -14.70
N ASP A 124 -12.00 0.33 -14.55
CA ASP A 124 -11.99 1.18 -13.37
C ASP A 124 -12.26 2.65 -13.70
N GLU A 125 -13.00 3.37 -12.85
CA GLU A 125 -13.26 4.81 -12.98
C GLU A 125 -12.05 5.69 -12.59
N VAL A 126 -10.84 5.33 -13.03
CA VAL A 126 -9.60 6.04 -12.68
C VAL A 126 -9.03 6.71 -13.93
N THR A 127 -8.56 7.95 -13.79
CA THR A 127 -7.88 8.62 -14.91
C THR A 127 -6.46 8.06 -15.11
N ALA A 128 -5.94 8.08 -16.33
CA ALA A 128 -4.56 7.66 -16.60
C ALA A 128 -3.51 8.41 -15.74
N GLY A 129 -3.77 9.70 -15.45
CA GLY A 129 -2.90 10.53 -14.62
C GLY A 129 -2.89 10.08 -13.15
N ASP A 130 -4.07 9.85 -12.59
CA ASP A 130 -4.22 9.35 -11.21
C ASP A 130 -3.62 7.94 -11.09
N PHE A 131 -3.83 7.08 -12.08
CA PHE A 131 -3.21 5.75 -12.12
C PHE A 131 -1.67 5.85 -12.03
N VAL A 132 -1.04 6.66 -12.89
CA VAL A 132 0.42 6.81 -12.90
C VAL A 132 0.93 7.40 -11.58
N ARG A 133 0.22 8.37 -11.01
CA ARG A 133 0.57 8.96 -9.70
C ARG A 133 0.51 7.92 -8.59
N THR A 134 -0.59 7.18 -8.49
CA THR A 134 -0.79 6.13 -7.48
C THR A 134 0.27 5.04 -7.61
N MET A 135 0.60 4.61 -8.84
CA MET A 135 1.67 3.64 -9.08
C MET A 135 3.03 4.10 -8.58
N LYS A 136 3.39 5.39 -8.76
CA LYS A 136 4.66 5.93 -8.27
C LYS A 136 4.72 5.91 -6.74
N GLN A 137 3.67 6.38 -6.07
CA GLN A 137 3.59 6.35 -4.61
C GLN A 137 3.66 4.92 -4.07
N LEU A 138 2.97 3.98 -4.72
CA LEU A 138 3.01 2.57 -4.37
C LEU A 138 4.41 1.97 -4.54
N ILE A 139 5.11 2.25 -5.65
CA ILE A 139 6.49 1.82 -5.88
C ILE A 139 7.43 2.32 -4.77
N ASP A 140 7.27 3.57 -4.33
CA ASP A 140 8.10 4.14 -3.27
C ASP A 140 7.85 3.45 -1.92
N VAL A 141 6.59 3.16 -1.58
CA VAL A 141 6.27 2.39 -0.36
C VAL A 141 6.82 0.96 -0.44
N LEU A 142 6.67 0.27 -1.58
CA LEU A 142 7.21 -1.08 -1.76
C LEU A 142 8.74 -1.11 -1.62
N ARG A 143 9.45 -0.08 -2.09
CA ARG A 143 10.91 0.05 -1.89
C ARG A 143 11.26 0.25 -0.42
N GLN A 144 10.49 1.04 0.32
CA GLN A 144 10.68 1.16 1.77
C GLN A 144 10.46 -0.19 2.47
N LEU A 145 9.40 -0.93 2.11
CA LEU A 145 9.15 -2.27 2.65
C LEU A 145 10.30 -3.24 2.37
N ALA A 146 10.89 -3.21 1.18
CA ALA A 146 12.06 -4.03 0.85
C ALA A 146 13.28 -3.73 1.75
N MET A 147 13.41 -2.50 2.26
CA MET A 147 14.45 -2.12 3.23
C MET A 147 14.10 -2.45 4.68
N ILE A 148 12.80 -2.57 4.99
CA ILE A 148 12.28 -2.81 6.35
C ILE A 148 12.18 -4.30 6.65
N PHE A 149 11.78 -5.13 5.68
CA PHE A 149 11.59 -6.56 5.90
C PHE A 149 12.89 -7.27 6.29
N THR A 150 12.82 -8.11 7.32
CA THR A 150 13.96 -8.86 7.85
C THR A 150 14.12 -10.23 7.19
N ASN A 151 13.02 -10.83 6.73
CA ASN A 151 13.03 -12.08 5.97
C ASN A 151 13.43 -11.83 4.51
N GLU A 152 14.31 -12.67 3.95
CA GLU A 152 14.79 -12.53 2.58
C GLU A 152 13.70 -12.70 1.51
N ALA A 153 12.78 -13.65 1.71
CA ALA A 153 11.69 -13.87 0.77
C ALA A 153 10.76 -12.65 0.70
N ASP A 154 10.44 -12.04 1.84
CA ASP A 154 9.60 -10.83 1.90
C ASP A 154 10.31 -9.63 1.26
N ARG A 155 11.62 -9.43 1.51
CA ARG A 155 12.42 -8.39 0.83
C ARG A 155 12.41 -8.57 -0.68
N ASN A 156 12.62 -9.80 -1.14
CA ASN A 156 12.62 -10.12 -2.57
C ASN A 156 11.23 -9.89 -3.17
N SER A 157 10.17 -10.25 -2.45
CA SER A 157 8.79 -10.01 -2.87
C SER A 157 8.50 -8.52 -3.05
N ALA A 158 8.84 -7.68 -2.06
CA ALA A 158 8.67 -6.23 -2.14
C ALA A 158 9.52 -5.58 -3.24
N THR A 159 10.77 -6.02 -3.38
CA THR A 159 11.66 -5.55 -4.47
C THR A 159 11.03 -5.88 -5.82
N LYS A 160 10.61 -7.13 -6.02
CA LYS A 160 10.05 -7.58 -7.28
C LYS A 160 8.71 -6.90 -7.59
N ALA A 161 7.87 -6.69 -6.59
CA ALA A 161 6.63 -5.94 -6.72
C ALA A 161 6.91 -4.54 -7.29
N SER A 162 7.89 -3.83 -6.75
CA SER A 162 8.27 -2.49 -7.24
C SER A 162 8.73 -2.49 -8.70
N GLU A 163 9.45 -3.54 -9.13
CA GLU A 163 9.88 -3.70 -10.52
C GLU A 163 8.72 -3.98 -11.48
N LEU A 164 7.78 -4.85 -11.07
CA LEU A 164 6.62 -5.21 -11.89
C LEU A 164 5.73 -3.99 -12.17
N LEU A 165 5.60 -3.10 -11.20
CA LEU A 165 4.83 -1.86 -11.36
C LEU A 165 5.58 -0.80 -12.18
N PHE A 166 6.91 -0.80 -12.17
CA PHE A 166 7.75 0.17 -12.87
C PHE A 166 7.93 -0.17 -14.36
N ARG A 167 6.84 -0.08 -15.13
CA ARG A 167 6.83 -0.37 -16.57
C ARG A 167 5.95 0.61 -17.36
N GLY A 168 5.99 0.51 -18.69
CA GLY A 168 5.12 1.28 -19.59
C GLY A 168 5.10 2.79 -19.27
N VAL A 169 3.90 3.38 -19.24
CA VAL A 169 3.70 4.82 -18.97
C VAL A 169 4.25 5.27 -17.61
N VAL A 170 4.30 4.38 -16.61
CA VAL A 170 4.84 4.68 -15.28
C VAL A 170 6.35 4.92 -15.37
N ALA A 171 7.05 4.07 -16.11
CA ALA A 171 8.48 4.23 -16.37
C ALA A 171 8.76 5.47 -17.25
N SER A 172 8.01 5.63 -18.35
CA SER A 172 8.20 6.76 -19.28
C SER A 172 7.97 8.13 -18.61
N SER A 173 6.95 8.27 -17.78
CA SER A 173 6.67 9.53 -17.07
C SER A 173 7.72 9.88 -16.01
N SER A 174 8.51 8.91 -15.55
CA SER A 174 9.60 9.12 -14.60
C SER A 174 10.88 9.61 -15.28
N LEU A 175 11.05 9.32 -16.57
CA LEU A 175 12.16 9.84 -17.41
C LEU A 175 11.93 11.29 -17.79
N ILE A 176 10.70 11.66 -18.15
CA ILE A 176 10.35 13.05 -18.53
C ILE A 176 10.61 14.00 -17.34
N GLY A 177 10.26 13.59 -16.13
CA GLY A 177 10.52 14.39 -14.92
C GLY A 177 12.00 14.64 -14.61
N ARG A 178 12.93 13.80 -15.11
CA ARG A 178 14.39 13.98 -14.95
C ARG A 178 15.03 14.85 -16.04
N ILE A 179 14.37 15.01 -17.18
CA ILE A 179 14.87 15.84 -18.29
C ILE A 179 14.42 17.30 -18.10
N SER A 180 13.36 17.53 -17.33
CA SER A 180 12.81 18.85 -17.02
C SER A 180 13.27 19.44 -15.67
N SER A 181 14.24 18.80 -14.98
CA SER A 181 14.85 19.24 -13.72
C SER A 181 16.35 19.44 -13.89
#